data_AF-A0A7C6SM29-F1
#
_entry.id   AF-A0A7C6SM29-F1
#
_cell.length_a   1.000
_cell.length_b   1.000
_cell.length_c   1.000
_cell.angle_alpha   90.00
_cell.angle_beta   90.00
_cell.angle_gamma   90.00
#
_symmetry.space_group_name_H-M   'P 1'
#
loop_
_entity.id
_entity.type
_entity.pdbx_description
1 polymer ?
#
loop_
_entity_poly.entity_id
_entity_poly.type
_entity_poly.pdbx_seq_one_letter_code
_entity_poly.pdbx_strand_id
1 'polypeptide(L)'
;MKILIKNVDIITCDSFKKIIKNAFVAIENGYIVYIDKNENVDFKPERIVDGKNKVLMPGLINAHTHCGMTILRNYANDLNLEEWLFNNILPAEEKLLPEDIYWGTLLDR
;
A
#
# COMPACT_ATOMS: atom_id res chain seq x y z
N MET A 1 18.08 -8.95 1.90
CA MET A 1 18.01 -7.75 1.03
C MET A 1 18.19 -6.51 1.89
N LYS A 2 19.23 -5.73 1.59
CA LYS A 2 19.59 -4.46 2.23
C LYS A 2 19.25 -3.27 1.33
N ILE A 3 18.36 -2.38 1.78
CA ILE A 3 17.96 -1.18 1.04
C ILE A 3 18.35 0.06 1.84
N LEU A 4 18.91 1.07 1.17
CA LEU A 4 19.09 2.41 1.72
C LEU A 4 18.22 3.41 0.94
N ILE A 5 17.31 4.08 1.63
CA ILE A 5 16.57 5.24 1.09
C ILE A 5 17.28 6.50 1.59
N LYS A 6 17.69 7.39 0.69
CA LYS A 6 18.41 8.63 1.03
C LYS A 6 17.63 9.89 0.68
N ASN A 7 17.97 11.00 1.32
CA ASN A 7 17.45 12.35 1.04
C ASN A 7 15.91 12.45 1.08
N VAL A 8 15.26 11.68 1.95
CA VAL A 8 13.79 11.58 1.97
C VAL A 8 13.19 12.33 3.15
N ASP A 9 12.03 12.95 2.95
CA ASP A 9 11.23 13.50 4.04
C ASP A 9 10.31 12.40 4.59
N ILE A 10 10.32 12.17 5.89
CA ILE A 10 9.60 11.07 6.53
C ILE A 10 8.44 11.61 7.37
N ILE A 11 7.24 11.07 7.13
CA ILE A 11 6.10 11.18 8.04
C ILE A 11 6.06 9.90 8.86
N THR A 12 6.42 9.97 10.15
CA THR A 12 6.57 8.75 10.97
C THR A 12 5.24 8.12 11.38
N CYS A 13 4.18 8.93 11.45
CA CYS A 13 2.88 8.56 12.03
C CYS A 13 2.98 8.00 13.46
N ASP A 14 4.06 8.32 14.19
CA ASP A 14 4.17 7.99 15.61
C ASP A 14 3.26 8.88 16.47
N SER A 15 3.18 8.58 17.77
CA SER A 15 2.39 9.37 18.73
C SER A 15 2.79 10.84 18.80
N PHE A 16 4.01 11.18 18.38
CA PHE A 16 4.55 12.54 18.38
C PHE A 16 4.36 13.25 17.03
N LYS A 17 3.81 12.57 16.02
CA LYS A 17 3.58 13.07 14.65
C LYS A 17 4.83 13.72 14.06
N LYS A 18 5.99 13.10 14.30
CA LYS A 18 7.28 13.66 13.89
C LYS A 18 7.42 13.68 12.36
N ILE A 19 7.90 14.81 11.85
CA ILE A 19 8.37 14.93 10.47
C ILE A 19 9.89 15.01 10.50
N ILE A 20 10.57 14.10 9.79
CA ILE A 20 12.03 14.07 9.68
C ILE A 20 12.41 14.48 8.27
N LYS A 21 13.01 15.66 8.12
CA LYS A 21 13.44 16.15 6.81
C LYS A 21 14.83 15.65 6.43
N ASN A 22 15.03 15.41 5.14
CA ASN A 22 16.32 15.02 4.54
C ASN A 22 17.02 13.88 5.29
N ALA A 23 16.32 12.75 5.45
CA ALA A 23 16.76 11.61 6.23
C ALA A 23 17.24 10.43 5.36
N PHE A 24 17.89 9.50 6.04
CA PHE A 24 18.38 8.22 5.55
C PHE A 24 17.67 7.11 6.32
N VAL A 25 17.15 6.12 5.58
CA VAL A 25 16.46 4.95 6.14
C VAL A 25 17.12 3.68 5.62
N ALA A 26 17.64 2.87 6.53
CA ALA A 26 18.20 1.56 6.19
C ALA A 26 17.19 0.46 6.52
N ILE A 27 16.99 -0.44 5.58
CA ILE A 27 16.09 -1.59 5.68
C ILE A 27 16.93 -2.85 5.48
N GLU A 28 16.87 -3.76 6.43
CA GLU A 28 17.54 -5.06 6.35
C GLU A 28 16.53 -6.18 6.62
N ASN A 29 16.43 -7.12 5.69
CA ASN A 29 15.58 -8.31 5.81
C ASN A 29 14.11 -7.99 6.13
N GLY A 30 13.57 -6.92 5.56
CA GLY A 30 12.18 -6.49 5.74
C GLY A 30 11.93 -5.60 6.95
N TYR A 31 12.96 -5.33 7.76
CA TYR A 31 12.85 -4.49 8.95
C TYR A 31 13.58 -3.16 8.76
N ILE A 32 13.03 -2.09 9.32
CA ILE A 32 13.73 -0.81 9.42
C ILE A 32 14.77 -0.94 10.54
N VAL A 33 16.05 -0.79 10.22
CA VAL A 33 17.15 -0.93 11.19
C VAL A 33 17.81 0.39 11.54
N TYR A 34 17.56 1.45 10.76
CA TYR A 34 18.11 2.77 11.00
C TYR A 34 17.25 3.86 10.38
N ILE A 35 17.06 4.96 11.12
CA ILE A 35 16.48 6.22 10.64
C ILE A 35 17.28 7.37 11.28
N ASP A 36 17.97 8.16 10.47
CA ASP A 36 18.62 9.40 10.96
C ASP A 36 18.89 10.37 9.80
N LYS A 37 19.37 11.57 10.11
CA LYS A 37 19.83 12.59 9.14
C LYS A 37 21.27 12.38 8.69
N ASN A 38 22.02 11.55 9.40
CA ASN A 38 23.42 11.29 9.06
C ASN A 38 23.52 10.18 8.01
N GLU A 39 24.24 10.47 6.93
CA GLU A 39 24.58 9.53 5.86
C GLU A 39 25.54 8.43 6.32
N ASN A 40 26.25 8.67 7.43
CA ASN A 40 27.38 7.86 7.90
C ASN A 40 26.93 6.58 8.63
N VAL A 41 26.13 5.77 7.94
CA VAL A 41 25.73 4.44 8.39
C VAL A 41 26.79 3.47 7.88
N ASP A 42 27.43 2.70 8.76
CA ASP A 42 28.22 1.52 8.34
C ASP A 42 27.25 0.43 7.86
N PHE A 43 26.66 0.68 6.69
CA PHE A 43 25.62 -0.10 6.07
C PHE A 43 25.97 -0.25 4.59
N LYS A 44 26.08 -1.49 4.14
CA LYS A 44 26.38 -1.83 2.74
C LYS A 44 25.07 -2.20 2.04
N PRO A 45 24.37 -1.25 1.39
CA PRO A 45 23.11 -1.54 0.71
C PRO A 45 23.34 -2.36 -0.57
N GLU A 46 22.44 -3.30 -0.83
CA GLU A 46 22.31 -3.98 -2.12
C GLU A 46 21.54 -3.09 -3.12
N ARG A 47 20.67 -2.20 -2.60
CA ARG A 47 19.86 -1.27 -3.40
C ARG A 47 19.78 0.10 -2.75
N ILE A 48 19.97 1.15 -3.53
CA ILE A 48 19.83 2.54 -3.09
C ILE A 48 18.61 3.16 -3.78
N VAL A 49 17.79 3.88 -3.02
CA VAL A 49 16.64 4.65 -3.51
C VAL A 49 16.87 6.12 -3.15
N ASP A 50 16.89 7.00 -4.15
CA ASP A 50 16.92 8.44 -3.91
C ASP A 50 15.49 8.97 -3.70
N GLY A 51 15.22 9.44 -2.49
CA GLY A 51 13.94 9.99 -2.05
C GLY A 51 13.88 11.52 -2.13
N LYS A 52 14.85 12.19 -2.77
CA LYS A 52 14.82 13.65 -2.93
C LYS A 52 13.49 14.11 -3.52
N ASN A 53 12.88 15.11 -2.89
CA ASN A 53 11.56 15.65 -3.23
C ASN A 53 10.42 14.62 -3.16
N LYS A 54 10.59 13.53 -2.40
CA LYS A 54 9.56 12.52 -2.12
C LYS A 54 9.32 12.42 -0.62
N VAL A 55 8.19 11.82 -0.28
CA VAL A 55 7.81 11.51 1.09
C VAL A 55 7.86 10.01 1.31
N LEU A 56 8.43 9.60 2.44
CA LEU A 56 8.32 8.25 2.99
C LEU A 56 7.32 8.27 4.14
N MET A 57 6.38 7.35 4.12
CA MET A 57 5.40 7.14 5.19
C MET A 57 5.12 5.65 5.34
N PRO A 58 4.55 5.21 6.47
CA PRO A 58 3.99 3.86 6.57
C PRO A 58 3.04 3.59 5.41
N GLY A 59 3.05 2.35 4.92
CA GLY A 59 2.08 1.90 3.91
C GLY A 59 0.65 2.08 4.43
N LEU A 60 -0.26 2.51 3.57
CA LEU A 60 -1.66 2.61 3.92
C LEU A 60 -2.21 1.21 4.22
N ILE A 61 -2.97 1.08 5.31
CA ILE A 61 -3.62 -0.17 5.69
C ILE A 61 -5.08 -0.10 5.24
N ASN A 62 -5.44 -0.90 4.25
CA ASN A 62 -6.83 -1.09 3.86
C ASN A 62 -7.50 -2.08 4.82
N ALA A 63 -8.30 -1.57 5.76
CA ALA A 63 -8.91 -2.37 6.82
C ALA A 63 -10.15 -3.16 6.36
N HIS A 64 -10.72 -2.86 5.19
CA HIS A 64 -11.91 -3.51 4.67
C HIS A 64 -11.94 -3.44 3.14
N THR A 65 -11.95 -4.59 2.46
CA THR A 65 -12.07 -4.67 1.00
C THR A 65 -12.91 -5.86 0.57
N HIS A 66 -13.54 -5.75 -0.59
CA HIS A 66 -14.15 -6.84 -1.34
C HIS A 66 -13.35 -7.06 -2.63
N CYS A 67 -12.12 -7.55 -2.51
CA CYS A 67 -11.13 -7.56 -3.59
C CYS A 67 -11.58 -8.25 -4.89
N GLY A 68 -12.38 -9.31 -4.80
CA GLY A 68 -12.93 -10.01 -5.97
C GLY A 68 -13.92 -9.16 -6.78
N MET A 69 -14.57 -8.17 -6.15
CA MET A 69 -15.54 -7.29 -6.82
C MET A 69 -14.89 -6.25 -7.73
N THR A 70 -13.55 -6.19 -7.82
CA THR A 70 -12.84 -5.23 -8.69
C THR A 70 -13.28 -5.33 -10.15
N ILE A 71 -13.60 -6.54 -10.63
CA ILE A 71 -14.12 -6.78 -11.99
C ILE A 71 -15.57 -6.27 -12.19
N LEU A 72 -16.30 -6.02 -11.09
CA LEU A 72 -17.65 -5.45 -11.09
C LEU A 72 -17.63 -3.93 -10.90
N ARG A 73 -16.48 -3.27 -11.04
CA ARG A 73 -16.36 -1.82 -10.94
C ARG A 73 -17.30 -1.13 -11.93
N ASN A 74 -18.19 -0.27 -11.42
CA ASN A 74 -19.23 0.44 -12.16
C ASN A 74 -20.33 -0.45 -12.79
N TYR A 75 -20.48 -1.70 -12.36
CA TYR A 75 -21.49 -2.61 -12.92
C TYR A 75 -22.94 -2.22 -12.54
N ALA A 76 -23.16 -1.76 -11.30
CA ALA A 76 -24.48 -1.38 -10.79
C ALA A 76 -24.37 -0.10 -9.97
N ASN A 77 -24.61 1.05 -10.60
CA ASN A 77 -24.51 2.38 -9.99
C ASN A 77 -25.91 2.97 -9.74
N ASP A 78 -25.99 4.00 -8.89
CA ASP A 78 -27.20 4.80 -8.66
C ASP A 78 -28.43 4.03 -8.12
N LEU A 79 -28.17 2.94 -7.40
CA LEU A 79 -29.19 2.11 -6.76
C LEU A 79 -29.13 2.24 -5.23
N ASN A 80 -30.26 2.01 -4.57
CA ASN A 80 -30.26 1.79 -3.12
C ASN A 80 -29.58 0.45 -2.77
N LEU A 81 -29.18 0.28 -1.51
CA LEU A 81 -28.43 -0.90 -1.07
C LEU A 81 -29.16 -2.22 -1.36
N GLU A 82 -30.47 -2.30 -1.13
CA GLU A 82 -31.24 -3.53 -1.29
C GLU A 82 -31.29 -3.95 -2.76
N GLU A 83 -31.60 -3.00 -3.65
CA GLU A 83 -31.64 -3.23 -5.09
C GLU A 83 -30.25 -3.51 -5.67
N TRP A 84 -29.23 -2.77 -5.22
CA TRP A 84 -27.84 -3.02 -5.59
C TRP A 84 -27.40 -4.43 -5.18
N LEU A 85 -27.67 -4.84 -3.94
CA LEU A 85 -27.16 -6.10 -3.40
C LEU A 85 -27.92 -7.29 -3.97
N PHE A 86 -29.24 -7.34 -3.78
CA PHE A 86 -30.03 -8.55 -4.05
C PHE A 86 -30.41 -8.70 -5.53
N ASN A 87 -30.62 -7.60 -6.25
CA ASN A 87 -31.04 -7.67 -7.66
C ASN A 87 -29.87 -7.57 -8.65
N ASN A 88 -28.68 -7.12 -8.22
CA ASN A 88 -27.55 -6.89 -9.12
C ASN A 88 -26.27 -7.61 -8.70
N ILE A 89 -25.73 -7.33 -7.52
CA ILE A 89 -24.41 -7.84 -7.10
C ILE A 89 -24.44 -9.34 -6.81
N LEU A 90 -25.32 -9.83 -5.93
CA LEU A 90 -25.37 -11.26 -5.60
C LEU A 90 -25.62 -12.13 -6.84
N PRO A 91 -26.58 -11.80 -7.75
CA PRO A 91 -26.76 -12.55 -8.99
C PRO A 91 -25.56 -12.50 -9.96
N ALA A 92 -24.72 -11.47 -9.87
CA ALA A 92 -23.48 -11.38 -10.65
C ALA A 92 -22.37 -12.23 -10.02
N GLU A 93 -22.21 -12.16 -8.70
CA GLU A 93 -21.22 -12.93 -7.95
C GLU A 93 -21.47 -14.44 -8.03
N GLU A 94 -22.73 -14.89 -8.05
CA GLU A 94 -23.11 -16.29 -8.23
C GLU A 94 -22.59 -16.90 -9.55
N LYS A 95 -22.29 -16.06 -10.54
CA LYS A 95 -21.78 -16.49 -11.86
C LYS A 95 -20.26 -16.50 -11.92
N LEU A 96 -19.57 -15.98 -10.91
CA LEU A 96 -18.11 -15.90 -10.90
C LEU A 96 -17.50 -17.27 -10.61
N LEU A 97 -16.45 -17.59 -11.36
CA LEU A 97 -15.63 -18.77 -11.15
C LEU A 97 -14.43 -18.43 -10.25
N PRO A 98 -13.79 -19.43 -9.62
CA PRO A 98 -12.58 -19.21 -8.82
C PRO A 98 -11.47 -18.46 -9.56
N GLU A 99 -11.38 -18.66 -10.89
CA GLU A 99 -10.42 -17.94 -11.73
C GLU A 99 -10.76 -16.45 -11.85
N ASP A 100 -12.05 -16.09 -11.96
CA ASP A 100 -12.48 -14.68 -11.98
C ASP A 100 -12.12 -13.98 -10.66
N ILE A 101 -12.29 -14.68 -9.53
CA ILE A 101 -11.90 -14.16 -8.21
C ILE A 101 -10.39 -13.94 -8.13
N TYR A 102 -9.59 -14.89 -8.62
CA TYR A 102 -8.14 -14.76 -8.65
C TYR A 102 -7.70 -13.51 -9.43
N TRP A 103 -8.20 -13.35 -10.66
CA TRP A 103 -7.87 -12.20 -11.49
C TRP A 103 -8.44 -10.90 -10.93
N GLY A 104 -9.65 -10.92 -10.37
CA GLY A 104 -10.27 -9.77 -9.73
C GLY A 104 -9.46 -9.27 -8.53
N THR A 105 -9.02 -10.16 -7.65
CA THR A 105 -8.15 -9.81 -6.52
C THR A 105 -6.79 -9.29 -6.98
N LEU A 106 -6.22 -9.82 -8.07
CA LEU A 106 -4.95 -9.32 -8.61
C LEU A 106 -5.03 -7.89 -9.15
N LEU A 107 -6.21 -7.46 -9.60
CA LEU A 107 -6.47 -6.09 -10.05
C LEU A 107 -6.71 -5.12 -8.87
N ASP A 108 -6.99 -5.61 -7.67
CA ASP A 108 -7.19 -4.80 -6.44
C ASP A 108 -5.86 -4.30 -5.82
N ARG A 109 -4.83 -4.05 -6.64
CA ARG A 109 -3.48 -3.67 -6.21
C ARG A 109 -3.19 -2.18 -6.35
#